data_AF-A0A7Y2VRQ4-F1
#
_entry.id   AF-A0A7Y2VRQ4-F1
#
_cell.length_a   1.000
_cell.length_b   1.000
_cell.length_c   1.000
_cell.angle_alpha   90.00
_cell.angle_beta   90.00
_cell.angle_gamma   90.00
#
_symmetry.space_group_name_H-M   'P 1'
#
loop_
_entity.id
_entity.type
_entity.pdbx_description
1 polymer ?
#
loop_
_entity_poly.entity_id
_entity_poly.type
_entity_poly.pdbx_seq_one_letter_code
_entity_poly.pdbx_strand_id
1 'polypeptide(L)'
;GISGPAATYDYGKVPAAVVEKVNAIESICSRYAVSLPAAAMQFVYAHPAVATLVMGAKSASEVDQNVKAINETIPAAFWDALIEANLLPSNAPLPMAAR
;
A
#
# COMPACT_ATOMS: atom_id res chain seq x y z
N GLY A 1 -11.62 2.35 1.01
CA GLY A 1 -10.98 3.40 1.83
C GLY A 1 -11.85 3.72 3.01
N ILE A 2 -11.29 4.45 3.97
CA ILE A 2 -11.96 4.89 5.21
C ILE A 2 -13.03 5.98 5.00
N SER A 3 -13.26 6.40 3.75
CA SER A 3 -14.11 7.53 3.36
C SER A 3 -15.61 7.22 3.34
N GLY A 4 -16.03 5.99 3.69
CA GLY A 4 -17.43 5.57 3.68
C GLY A 4 -18.11 5.74 5.04
N PRO A 5 -19.43 5.99 5.09
CA PRO A 5 -20.19 6.11 6.35
C PRO A 5 -20.21 4.82 7.19
N ALA A 6 -19.81 3.68 6.60
CA ALA A 6 -19.67 2.38 7.25
C ALA A 6 -18.20 1.95 7.43
N ALA A 7 -17.23 2.86 7.30
CA ALA A 7 -15.83 2.54 7.52
C ALA A 7 -15.59 2.10 8.96
N THR A 8 -15.02 0.92 9.14
CA THR A 8 -14.63 0.37 10.43
C THR A 8 -13.14 0.07 10.44
N TYR A 9 -12.55 0.14 11.61
CA TYR A 9 -11.17 -0.26 11.88
C TYR A 9 -11.18 -1.18 13.10
N ASP A 10 -10.59 -2.37 12.98
CA ASP A 10 -10.62 -3.40 14.02
C ASP A 10 -12.03 -3.62 14.61
N TYR A 11 -13.02 -3.76 13.72
CA TYR A 11 -14.45 -3.94 14.05
C TYR A 11 -15.11 -2.78 14.81
N GLY A 12 -14.43 -1.64 14.97
CA GLY A 12 -14.92 -0.45 15.66
C GLY A 12 -14.89 0.81 14.80
N LYS A 13 -15.13 1.95 15.45
CA LYS A 13 -14.98 3.28 14.83
C LYS A 13 -13.52 3.52 14.49
N VAL A 14 -13.27 4.05 13.29
CA VAL A 14 -11.92 4.43 12.87
C VAL A 14 -11.38 5.56 13.77
N PRO A 15 -10.25 5.36 14.48
CA PRO A 15 -9.62 6.42 15.25
C PRO A 15 -9.12 7.55 14.35
N ALA A 16 -9.14 8.80 14.83
CA ALA A 16 -8.71 9.97 14.06
C ALA A 16 -7.26 9.84 13.55
N ALA A 17 -6.35 9.32 14.38
CA ALA A 17 -4.96 9.10 13.99
C ALA A 17 -4.80 8.10 12.83
N VAL A 18 -5.68 7.09 12.74
CA VAL A 18 -5.69 6.15 11.60
C VAL A 18 -6.20 6.87 10.35
N VAL A 19 -7.23 7.71 10.49
CA VAL A 19 -7.76 8.52 9.38
C VAL A 19 -6.69 9.43 8.81
N GLU A 20 -6.00 10.17 9.67
CA GLU A 20 -4.92 11.07 9.29
C GLU A 20 -3.78 10.32 8.58
N LYS A 21 -3.38 9.16 9.12
CA LYS A 21 -2.33 8.34 8.52
C LYS A 21 -2.71 7.83 7.12
N VAL A 22 -3.94 7.35 6.94
CA VAL A 22 -4.42 6.87 5.63
C VAL A 22 -4.46 8.02 4.63
N ASN A 23 -4.99 9.19 5.02
CA ASN A 23 -5.02 10.36 4.15
C ASN A 23 -3.62 10.82 3.73
N ALA A 24 -2.64 10.76 4.64
CA ALA A 24 -1.26 11.11 4.32
C ALA A 24 -0.64 10.14 3.30
N ILE A 25 -0.90 8.83 3.43
CA ILE A 25 -0.45 7.82 2.47
C ILE A 25 -1.13 8.04 1.11
N GLU A 26 -2.45 8.23 1.09
CA GLU A 26 -3.22 8.46 -0.14
C GLU A 26 -2.76 9.72 -0.88
N SER A 27 -2.41 10.78 -0.16
CA SER A 27 -1.84 12.01 -0.72
C SER A 27 -0.52 11.75 -1.45
N ILE A 28 0.39 10.97 -0.85
CA ILE A 28 1.66 10.60 -1.48
C ILE A 28 1.44 9.68 -2.69
N CYS A 29 0.55 8.68 -2.58
CA CYS A 29 0.14 7.86 -3.72
C CYS A 29 -0.35 8.73 -4.89
N SER A 30 -1.21 9.71 -4.62
CA SER A 30 -1.71 10.63 -5.63
C SER A 30 -0.60 11.48 -6.26
N ARG A 31 0.33 12.02 -5.45
CA ARG A 31 1.47 12.82 -5.92
C ARG A 31 2.37 12.07 -6.92
N TYR A 32 2.57 10.77 -6.69
CA TYR A 32 3.42 9.93 -7.53
C TYR A 32 2.65 9.13 -8.58
N ALA A 33 1.32 9.30 -8.67
CA ALA A 33 0.43 8.51 -9.51
C ALA A 33 0.57 6.99 -9.31
N VAL A 34 0.80 6.58 -8.07
CA VAL A 34 0.95 5.17 -7.64
C VAL A 34 -0.35 4.70 -7.03
N SER A 35 -0.81 3.50 -7.40
CA SER A 35 -1.99 2.91 -6.78
C SER A 35 -1.68 2.41 -5.36
N LEU A 36 -2.56 2.73 -4.41
CA LEU A 36 -2.43 2.27 -3.02
C LEU A 36 -2.37 0.73 -2.91
N PRO A 37 -3.18 -0.05 -3.65
CA PRO A 37 -3.06 -1.51 -3.65
C PRO A 37 -1.68 -1.99 -4.14
N ALA A 38 -1.12 -1.40 -5.21
CA ALA A 38 0.20 -1.77 -5.70
C ALA A 38 1.28 -1.50 -4.65
N ALA A 39 1.27 -0.30 -4.05
CA ALA A 39 2.21 0.06 -2.99
C ALA A 39 2.11 -0.90 -1.80
N ALA A 40 0.91 -1.22 -1.33
CA ALA A 40 0.73 -2.14 -0.21
C ALA A 40 1.28 -3.55 -0.53
N MET A 41 0.97 -4.08 -1.71
CA MET A 41 1.39 -5.43 -2.10
C MET A 41 2.90 -5.53 -2.32
N GLN A 42 3.50 -4.57 -3.03
CA GLN A 42 4.94 -4.58 -3.29
C GLN A 42 5.74 -4.34 -2.02
N PHE A 43 5.27 -3.47 -1.10
CA PHE A 43 5.93 -3.25 0.18
C PHE A 43 6.02 -4.52 1.02
N VAL A 44 4.91 -5.25 1.17
CA VAL A 44 4.89 -6.51 1.94
C VAL A 44 5.78 -7.56 1.28
N TYR A 45 5.73 -7.66 -0.06
CA TYR A 45 6.52 -8.64 -0.80
C TYR A 45 8.02 -8.36 -0.82
N ALA A 46 8.45 -7.12 -0.57
CA ALA A 46 9.86 -6.76 -0.49
C ALA A 46 10.59 -7.36 0.73
N HIS A 47 9.86 -7.75 1.78
CA HIS A 47 10.47 -8.28 2.99
C HIS A 47 11.01 -9.71 2.75
N PRO A 48 12.29 -10.00 3.05
CA PRO A 48 12.92 -11.29 2.71
C PRO A 48 12.28 -12.51 3.39
N ALA A 49 11.59 -12.31 4.51
CA ALA A 49 10.83 -13.36 5.20
C ALA A 49 9.50 -13.72 4.52
N VAL A 50 9.04 -12.94 3.53
CA VAL A 50 7.77 -13.18 2.83
C VAL A 50 8.06 -14.00 1.57
N ALA A 51 7.71 -15.28 1.59
CA ALA A 51 7.83 -16.15 0.42
C ALA A 51 6.67 -15.98 -0.57
N THR A 52 5.46 -15.78 -0.06
CA THR A 52 4.22 -15.74 -0.85
C THR A 52 3.26 -14.70 -0.29
N LEU A 53 2.60 -13.96 -1.18
CA LEU A 53 1.48 -13.08 -0.85
C LEU A 53 0.17 -13.73 -1.31
N VAL A 54 -0.76 -13.97 -0.38
CA VAL A 54 -2.08 -14.53 -0.70
C VAL A 54 -3.06 -13.38 -0.94
N MET A 55 -3.49 -13.22 -2.19
CA MET A 55 -4.42 -12.15 -2.60
C MET A 55 -5.84 -12.71 -2.73
N GLY A 56 -6.80 -12.05 -2.09
CA GLY A 56 -8.22 -12.37 -2.26
C GLY A 56 -8.76 -11.84 -3.58
N ALA A 57 -9.59 -12.62 -4.26
CA ALA A 57 -10.35 -12.19 -5.43
C ALA A 57 -11.68 -12.97 -5.48
N LYS A 58 -12.78 -12.26 -5.69
CA LYS A 58 -14.15 -12.82 -5.81
C LYS A 58 -14.61 -12.95 -7.26
N SER A 59 -13.84 -12.39 -8.20
CA SER A 59 -14.14 -12.42 -9.63
C SER A 59 -12.84 -12.46 -10.45
N ALA A 60 -12.95 -12.85 -11.73
CA ALA A 60 -11.81 -12.82 -12.65
C ALA A 60 -11.23 -11.41 -12.81
N SER A 61 -12.08 -10.38 -12.85
CA SER A 61 -11.65 -8.98 -12.92
C SER A 61 -10.78 -8.58 -11.72
N GLU A 62 -11.11 -9.04 -10.51
CA GLU A 62 -10.28 -8.79 -9.33
C GLU A 62 -8.93 -9.52 -9.39
N VAL A 63 -8.88 -10.71 -10.01
CA VAL A 63 -7.61 -11.39 -10.29
C VAL A 63 -6.74 -10.54 -11.22
N ASP A 64 -7.32 -10.05 -12.33
CA ASP A 64 -6.60 -9.21 -13.28
C ASP A 64 -6.10 -7.91 -12.65
N GLN A 65 -6.91 -7.29 -11.77
CA GLN A 65 -6.53 -6.11 -11.00
C GLN A 65 -5.35 -6.39 -10.06
N ASN A 66 -5.37 -7.51 -9.34
CA ASN A 66 -4.29 -7.92 -8.46
C ASN A 66 -2.98 -8.14 -9.24
N VAL A 67 -3.07 -8.85 -10.37
CA VAL A 67 -1.91 -9.07 -11.27
C VAL A 67 -1.38 -7.77 -11.83
N LYS A 68 -2.25 -6.85 -12.24
CA LYS A 68 -1.83 -5.54 -12.74
C LYS A 68 -1.12 -4.72 -11.66
N ALA A 69 -1.67 -4.69 -10.45
CA ALA A 69 -1.16 -3.88 -9.36
C ALA A 69 0.18 -4.40 -8.82
N ILE A 70 0.37 -5.72 -8.68
CA ILE A 70 1.69 -6.24 -8.25
C ILE A 70 2.80 -5.93 -9.27
N ASN A 71 2.46 -5.78 -10.56
CA ASN A 71 3.40 -5.44 -11.63
C ASN A 71 3.49 -3.93 -11.95
N GLU A 72 2.82 -3.06 -11.18
CA GLU A 72 2.88 -1.61 -11.38
C GLU A 72 4.31 -1.09 -11.14
N THR A 73 4.82 -0.20 -12.00
CA THR A 73 6.13 0.40 -11.79
C THR A 73 6.04 1.50 -10.75
N ILE A 74 6.62 1.27 -9.57
CA ILE A 74 6.65 2.25 -8.47
C ILE A 74 8.03 2.92 -8.43
N PRO A 75 8.12 4.25 -8.60
CA PRO A 75 9.40 4.97 -8.53
C PRO A 75 10.07 4.84 -7.15
N ALA A 76 11.39 4.74 -7.10
CA ALA A 76 12.13 4.72 -5.82
C ALA A 76 11.79 5.92 -4.91
N ALA A 77 11.68 7.11 -5.51
CA ALA A 77 11.34 8.35 -4.81
C ALA A 77 9.98 8.33 -4.10
N PHE A 78 9.04 7.47 -4.52
CA PHE A 78 7.77 7.27 -3.80
C PHE A 78 8.03 6.66 -2.41
N TRP A 79 8.92 5.67 -2.32
CA TRP A 79 9.25 5.02 -1.05
C TRP A 79 10.02 5.95 -0.12
N ASP A 80 10.97 6.70 -0.67
CA ASP A 80 11.73 7.71 0.08
C ASP A 80 10.78 8.75 0.69
N ALA A 81 9.79 9.22 -0.07
CA ALA A 81 8.80 10.18 0.42
C ALA A 81 7.95 9.62 1.59
N LEU A 82 7.64 8.32 1.59
CA LEU A 82 6.93 7.68 2.71
C LEU A 82 7.81 7.60 3.97
N ILE A 83 9.12 7.37 3.82
CA ILE A 83 10.07 7.38 4.94
C ILE A 83 10.24 8.79 5.49
N GLU A 84 10.45 9.79 4.62
CA GLU A 84 10.59 11.20 5.01
C GLU A 84 9.35 11.72 5.76
N ALA A 85 8.15 11.27 5.34
CA ALA A 85 6.89 11.58 6.01
C ALA A 85 6.67 10.79 7.31
N ASN A 86 7.61 9.94 7.75
CA ASN A 86 7.49 9.03 8.89
C ASN A 86 6.29 8.07 8.79
N LEU A 87 5.85 7.76 7.57
CA LEU A 87 4.77 6.81 7.31
C LEU A 87 5.29 5.38 7.21
N LEU A 88 6.56 5.22 6.85
CA LEU A 88 7.33 3.97 6.92
C LEU A 88 8.55 4.13 7.84
N PRO A 89 8.98 3.05 8.53
CA PRO A 89 10.25 3.02 9.24
C PRO A 89 11.44 3.23 8.29
N SER A 90 12.49 3.92 8.72
CA SER A 90 13.70 4.17 7.92
C SER A 90 14.51 2.91 7.60
N ASN A 91 14.31 1.83 8.35
CA ASN A 91 14.95 0.53 8.14
C ASN A 91 14.02 -0.50 7.48
N ALA A 92 12.85 -0.08 6.98
CA ALA A 92 11.92 -0.99 6.33
C ALA A 92 12.54 -1.55 5.04
N PRO A 93 12.47 -2.87 4.79
CA PRO A 93 12.85 -3.43 3.51
C PRO A 93 11.94 -2.87 2.41
N LEU A 94 12.53 -2.20 1.42
CA LEU A 94 11.81 -1.64 0.28
C LEU A 94 12.03 -2.49 -0.97
N PRO A 95 11.10 -2.46 -1.95
CA PRO A 95 11.32 -3.11 -3.23
C PRO A 95 12.56 -2.51 -3.89
N MET A 96 13.64 -3.29 -3.98
CA MET A 96 14.75 -2.97 -4.87
C MET A 96 14.29 -3.22 -6.31
N ALA A 97 14.77 -2.43 -7.27
CA ALA A 97 14.47 -2.63 -8.69
C ALA A 97 14.66 -4.11 -9.06
N ALA A 98 13.54 -4.75 -9.44
CA ALA A 98 13.28 -6.15 -9.81
C ALA A 98 14.30 -7.23 -9.41
N ARG A 99 13.82 -8.24 -8.66
CA ARG A 99 14.42 -9.59 -8.67
C ARG A 99 14.13 -10.30 -9.98
#